data_AF-A0AAU0U4V9-F1
#
_entry.id   AF-A0AAU0U4V9-F1
#
_cell.length_a   1.000
_cell.length_b   1.000
_cell.length_c   1.000
_cell.angle_alpha   90.00
_cell.angle_beta   90.00
_cell.angle_gamma   90.00
#
_symmetry.space_group_name_H-M   'P 1'
#
loop_
_entity.id
_entity.type
_entity.pdbx_description
1 polymer ?
#
loop_
_entity_poly.entity_id
_entity_poly.type
_entity_poly.pdbx_seq_one_letter_code
_entity_poly.pdbx_strand_id
1 'polypeptide(L)' 'MFPEYRDLITRLKAEDKHFSRLFDEHNELDQRIKNIEARIESGTELEIENLKKEKLTLKDQLYVILKNAETV' A
#
# COMPACT_ATOMS: atom_id res chain seq x y z
N MET A 1 -3.14 7.60 3.25
CA MET A 1 -2.86 6.52 4.25
C MET A 1 -3.72 6.77 5.48
N PHE A 2 -4.00 5.74 6.29
CA PHE A 2 -4.88 5.83 7.46
C PHE A 2 -4.19 6.56 8.64
N PRO A 3 -4.58 7.80 8.97
CA PRO A 3 -3.88 8.59 9.99
C PRO A 3 -4.15 8.07 11.41
N GLU A 4 -5.35 7.57 11.66
CA GLU A 4 -5.78 7.02 12.95
C GLU A 4 -4.99 5.76 13.35
N TYR A 5 -4.55 4.98 12.37
CA TYR A 5 -3.79 3.76 12.59
C TYR A 5 -2.27 3.97 12.57
N ARG A 6 -1.76 5.21 12.60
CA ARG A 6 -0.33 5.48 12.39
C ARG A 6 0.60 4.77 13.38
N ASP A 7 0.24 4.76 14.67
CA ASP A 7 0.97 4.03 15.71
C ASP A 7 0.91 2.52 15.46
N LEU A 8 -0.28 2.00 15.14
CA LEU A 8 -0.50 0.58 14.88
C LEU A 8 0.26 0.11 13.63
N ILE A 9 0.27 0.91 12.57
CA ILE A 9 1.06 0.69 11.34
C ILE A 9 2.55 0.60 11.69
N THR A 10 3.05 1.54 12.50
CA THR A 10 4.48 1.57 12.88
C THR A 10 4.86 0.32 13.65
N ARG A 11 4.00 -0.08 14.59
CA ARG A 11 4.15 -1.29 15.40
C ARG A 11 4.09 -2.56 14.56
N LEU A 12 3.05 -2.73 13.75
CA LEU A 12 2.87 -3.88 12.86
C LEU A 12 3.99 -3.97 11.82
N LYS A 13 4.52 -2.85 11.33
CA LYS A 13 5.65 -2.86 10.40
C LYS A 13 6.91 -3.45 11.05
N ALA A 14 7.08 -3.30 12.37
CA ALA A 14 8.20 -3.88 13.11
C ALA A 14 7.94 -5.34 13.54
N GLU A 15 6.70 -5.67 13.94
CA GLU A 15 6.35 -6.98 14.51
C GLU A 15 5.88 -7.99 13.47
N ASP A 16 5.22 -7.54 12.39
CA ASP A 16 4.61 -8.37 11.36
C ASP A 16 5.34 -8.19 10.01
N LYS A 17 6.11 -9.22 9.64
CA LYS A 17 6.83 -9.25 8.36
C LYS A 17 5.90 -9.27 7.14
N HIS A 18 4.71 -9.84 7.27
CA HIS A 18 3.71 -9.84 6.20
C HIS A 18 3.13 -8.44 6.01
N PHE A 19 2.80 -7.76 7.09
CA PHE A 19 2.35 -6.36 7.04
C PHE A 19 3.43 -5.45 6.44
N SER A 20 4.69 -5.59 6.85
CA SER A 20 5.78 -4.79 6.27
C SER A 20 5.90 -4.99 4.76
N ARG A 21 5.81 -6.24 4.27
CA ARG A 21 5.87 -6.53 2.83
C ARG A 21 4.72 -5.87 2.07
N LEU A 22 3.48 -6.05 2.53
CA LEU A 22 2.31 -5.43 1.90
C LEU A 22 2.41 -3.90 1.87
N PHE A 23 2.96 -3.30 2.92
CA PHE A 23 3.16 -1.87 3.02
C PHE A 23 4.21 -1.37 2.02
N ASP A 24 5.35 -2.07 1.94
CA ASP A 24 6.40 -1.75 0.97
C ASP A 24 5.89 -1.93 -0.47
N GLU A 25 5.18 -3.03 -0.79
CA GLU A 25 4.55 -3.24 -2.10
C GLU A 25 3.57 -2.12 -2.45
N HIS A 26 2.72 -1.69 -1.50
CA HIS A 26 1.81 -0.57 -1.73
C HIS A 26 2.57 0.73 -2.03
N ASN A 27 3.67 0.97 -1.33
CA ASN A 27 4.49 2.16 -1.52
C ASN A 27 5.25 2.14 -2.86
N GLU A 28 5.76 0.97 -3.26
CA GLU A 28 6.38 0.76 -4.57
C GLU A 28 5.38 0.99 -5.71
N LEU A 29 4.15 0.45 -5.60
CA LEU A 29 3.10 0.71 -6.58
C LEU A 29 2.73 2.20 -6.66
N ASP A 30 2.62 2.88 -5.51
CA ASP A 30 2.34 4.33 -5.47
C ASP A 30 3.44 5.15 -6.16
N GLN A 31 4.71 4.82 -5.90
CA GLN A 31 5.85 5.44 -6.56
C GLN A 31 5.84 5.17 -8.06
N ARG A 32 5.59 3.93 -8.48
CA ARG A 32 5.55 3.56 -9.89
C ARG A 32 4.42 4.29 -10.64
N ILE A 33 3.23 4.38 -10.05
CA ILE A 33 2.12 5.17 -10.63
C ILE A 33 2.55 6.62 -10.82
N LYS A 34 3.15 7.24 -9.79
CA LYS A 34 3.66 8.62 -9.87
C LYS A 34 4.73 8.79 -10.94
N ASN A 35 5.65 7.83 -11.08
CA ASN A 35 6.70 7.88 -12.09
C ASN A 35 6.12 7.83 -13.50
N ILE A 36 5.14 6.96 -13.74
CA ILE A 36 4.46 6.87 -15.04
C ILE A 36 3.66 8.15 -15.31
N GLU A 37 2.91 8.66 -14.31
CA GLU A 37 2.16 9.93 -14.43
C GLU A 37 3.08 11.13 -14.67
N ALA A 38 4.27 11.15 -14.06
CA ALA A 38 5.31 12.15 -14.27
C ALA A 38 6.10 11.96 -15.58
N ARG A 39 5.76 10.95 -16.40
CA ARG A 39 6.46 10.57 -17.63
C ARG A 39 7.95 10.25 -17.43
N ILE A 40 8.31 9.84 -16.21
CA ILE A 40 9.65 9.34 -15.86
C ILE A 40 9.80 7.90 -16.35
N GLU A 41 8.75 7.10 -16.17
CA GLU A 41 8.65 5.73 -16.69
C GLU A 41 7.68 5.66 -17.87
N SER A 42 8.01 4.83 -18.85
CA SER A 42 7.10 4.49 -19.94
C SER A 42 6.01 3.56 -19.41
N GLY A 43 4.76 4.01 -19.43
CA GLY A 43 3.61 3.19 -19.08
C GLY A 43 2.37 3.65 -19.83
N THR A 44 1.39 2.75 -19.96
CA THR A 44 0.11 3.07 -20.61
C THR A 44 -0.94 3.44 -19.57
N GLU A 45 -2.01 4.11 -20.02
CA GLU A 45 -3.14 4.47 -19.15
C GLU A 45 -3.79 3.21 -18.54
N LEU A 46 -3.88 2.12 -19.32
CA LEU A 46 -4.31 0.80 -18.87
C LEU A 46 -3.41 0.23 -17.76
N GLU A 47 -2.09 0.40 -17.86
CA GLU A 47 -1.18 -0.03 -16.79
C GLU A 47 -1.41 0.79 -15.52
N ILE A 48 -1.56 2.11 -15.63
CA ILE A 48 -1.88 2.96 -14.48
C ILE A 48 -3.19 2.51 -13.81
N GLU A 49 -4.23 2.20 -14.59
CA GLU A 49 -5.50 1.68 -14.05
C GLU A 49 -5.32 0.35 -13.31
N ASN A 50 -4.54 -0.57 -13.86
CA ASN A 50 -4.24 -1.85 -13.21
C ASN A 50 -3.46 -1.65 -11.91
N LEU A 51 -2.41 -0.83 -11.93
CA LEU A 51 -1.62 -0.50 -10.73
C LEU A 51 -2.48 0.18 -9.66
N LYS A 52 -3.41 1.06 -10.06
CA LYS A 52 -4.38 1.69 -9.14
C LYS A 52 -5.31 0.67 -8.49
N LYS A 53 -5.77 -0.36 -9.24
CA LYS A 53 -6.57 -1.46 -8.69
C LYS A 53 -5.76 -2.31 -7.71
N GLU A 54 -4.54 -2.70 -8.06
CA GLU A 54 -3.66 -3.46 -7.17
C GLU A 54 -3.35 -2.70 -5.88
N LYS A 55 -3.05 -1.40 -6.00
CA LYS A 55 -2.85 -0.52 -4.85
C LYS A 55 -4.08 -0.47 -3.94
N LEU A 56 -5.28 -0.46 -4.50
CA LEU A 56 -6.52 -0.52 -3.72
C LEU A 56 -6.63 -1.86 -2.99
N THR A 57 -6.35 -2.97 -3.66
CA THR A 57 -6.36 -4.31 -3.06
C THR A 57 -5.35 -4.44 -1.91
N LEU A 58 -4.13 -3.92 -2.07
CA LEU A 58 -3.15 -3.89 -0.98
C LEU A 58 -3.63 -3.04 0.20
N LYS A 59 -4.26 -1.89 -0.08
CA LYS A 59 -4.84 -1.03 0.96
C LYS A 59 -5.94 -1.75 1.74
N ASP A 60 -6.81 -2.51 1.06
CA ASP A 60 -7.84 -3.33 1.70
C ASP A 60 -7.22 -4.41 2.60
N GLN A 61 -6.19 -5.12 2.12
CA GLN A 61 -5.47 -6.11 2.93
C GLN A 61 -4.83 -5.50 4.18
N LEU A 62 -4.15 -4.36 4.02
CA LEU A 62 -3.57 -3.61 5.14
C LEU A 62 -4.66 -3.22 6.14
N TYR A 63 -5.83 -2.75 5.67
CA TYR A 63 -6.94 -2.38 6.52
C TYR A 63 -7.51 -3.57 7.32
N VAL A 64 -7.63 -4.74 6.69
CA VAL A 64 -8.06 -5.96 7.40
C VAL A 64 -7.08 -6.31 8.52
N ILE A 65 -5.78 -6.26 8.26
CA ILE A 65 -4.76 -6.54 9.29
C ILE A 65 -4.84 -5.51 10.42
N LEU A 66 -4.98 -4.22 10.10
CA LEU A 66 -5.12 -3.15 11.09
C LEU A 66 -6.34 -3.35 11.98
N LYS A 67 -7.49 -3.65 11.38
CA LYS A 67 -8.73 -3.91 12.13
C LYS A 67 -8.62 -5.13 13.03
N ASN A 68 -7.99 -6.19 12.54
CA ASN A 68 -7.74 -7.38 13.34
C ASN A 68 -6.81 -7.08 14.52
N ALA A 69 -5.74 -6.30 14.30
CA ALA A 69 -4.80 -5.92 15.36
C ALA A 69 -5.37 -4.91 16.36
N GLU A 70 -6.36 -4.08 15.96
CA GLU A 70 -7.08 -3.17 16.86
C GLU A 70 -8.05 -3.92 17.80
N THR A 71 -8.59 -5.05 17.35
CA THR A 71 -9.60 -5.82 18.10
C THR A 71 -8.98 -6.79 19.12
N VAL A 72 -7.64 -6.95 19.12
CA VAL A 72 -6.88 -7.87 19.99
C VAL A 72 -6.25 -7.09 21.14
#